data_AF-A0A975A8S7-F1
#
_entry.id   AF-A0A975A8S7-F1
#
_cell.length_a   1.000
_cell.length_b   1.000
_cell.length_c   1.000
_cell.angle_alpha   90.00
_cell.angle_beta   90.00
_cell.angle_gamma   90.00
#
_symmetry.space_group_name_H-M   'P 1'
#
loop_
_entity.id
_entity.type
_entity.pdbx_description
1 polymer ?
#
loop_
_entity_poly.entity_id
_entity_poly.type
_entity_poly.pdbx_seq_one_letter_code
_entity_poly.pdbx_strand_id
1 'polypeptide(L)'
;MKSFLTIITFWLIVEVMGFYVPGPITPQDKPGAVKNKIYFATDGDAVLGFLKKCRIDIKKGSKDGTPLSIHKYYMFMADIKKLAEYKWFEVDTEFSRKWIIKVYKVMGFMTRMKKFIVNARANGRMSEEKSQEALHKFSQAYDMLGKLLKKPERVDRKKYSQLKRTKKQWQKDMLKKLKMR
;
A
#
# COMPACT_ATOMS: atom_id res chain seq x y z
N MET A 1 32.68 -22.17 -14.83
CA MET A 1 31.43 -21.90 -15.56
C MET A 1 30.39 -21.39 -14.59
N LYS A 2 29.98 -20.14 -14.78
CA LYS A 2 29.01 -19.42 -13.95
C LYS A 2 27.58 -19.88 -14.29
N SER A 3 26.71 -19.85 -13.28
CA SER A 3 25.27 -19.62 -13.41
C SER A 3 24.37 -20.78 -13.90
N PHE A 4 24.42 -21.93 -13.22
CA PHE A 4 23.24 -22.81 -13.14
C PHE A 4 22.54 -22.73 -11.77
N LEU A 5 23.23 -22.27 -10.73
CA LEU A 5 22.70 -22.11 -9.37
C LEU A 5 21.95 -20.79 -9.12
N THR A 6 21.91 -19.89 -10.11
CA THR A 6 21.31 -18.54 -9.96
C THR A 6 19.92 -18.43 -10.59
N ILE A 7 19.53 -19.40 -11.42
CA ILE A 7 18.28 -19.34 -12.20
C ILE A 7 17.10 -20.01 -11.48
N ILE A 8 17.36 -20.94 -10.55
CA ILE A 8 16.30 -21.64 -9.80
C ILE A 8 15.90 -20.86 -8.53
N THR A 9 16.77 -20.01 -7.99
CA THR A 9 16.51 -19.22 -6.76
C THR A 9 15.66 -17.97 -6.99
N PHE A 10 15.36 -17.62 -8.25
CA PHE A 10 14.50 -16.48 -8.59
C PHE A 10 13.05 -16.89 -8.90
N TRP A 11 12.76 -18.21 -8.91
CA TRP A 11 11.46 -18.77 -9.27
C TRP A 11 10.56 -19.13 -8.08
N LEU A 12 11.05 -19.04 -6.83
CA LEU A 12 10.18 -18.79 -5.67
C LEU A 12 9.98 -17.28 -5.52
N ILE A 13 9.35 -16.78 -6.59
CA ILE A 13 8.48 -15.63 -6.60
C ILE A 13 7.74 -15.62 -5.28
N VAL A 14 7.96 -14.52 -4.55
CA VAL A 14 7.26 -14.08 -3.36
C VAL A 14 5.78 -13.93 -3.71
N GLU A 15 5.11 -15.07 -3.81
CA GLU A 15 3.68 -15.28 -3.99
C GLU A 15 2.90 -14.90 -2.72
N VAL A 16 3.61 -14.46 -1.67
CA VAL A 16 3.01 -14.03 -0.41
C VAL A 16 3.62 -12.71 0.03
N MET A 17 3.65 -11.69 -0.84
CA MET A 17 3.48 -10.31 -0.33
C MET A 17 2.00 -10.10 0.01
N GLY A 18 1.47 -10.96 0.87
CA GLY A 18 0.34 -10.61 1.70
C GLY A 18 0.83 -9.50 2.60
N PHE A 19 0.38 -8.27 2.34
CA PHE A 19 0.38 -7.26 3.38
C PHE A 19 -0.42 -7.83 4.55
N TYR A 20 0.27 -8.44 5.51
CA TYR A 20 -0.31 -8.88 6.77
C TYR A 20 -0.51 -7.63 7.60
N VAL A 21 -1.55 -6.90 7.26
CA VAL A 21 -2.03 -5.82 8.11
C VAL A 21 -2.65 -6.51 9.30
N PRO A 22 -2.19 -6.24 10.53
CA PRO A 22 -2.65 -6.97 11.69
C PRO A 22 -4.16 -6.76 11.85
N GLY A 23 -4.92 -7.86 11.69
CA GLY A 23 -6.26 -7.96 12.22
C GLY A 23 -6.23 -7.91 13.76
N PRO A 24 -7.39 -7.71 14.42
CA PRO A 24 -7.47 -7.74 15.87
C PRO A 24 -6.86 -9.04 16.43
N ILE A 25 -6.05 -8.91 17.48
CA ILE A 25 -5.44 -10.06 18.17
C ILE A 25 -6.58 -10.84 18.81
N THR A 26 -6.86 -12.05 18.30
CA THR A 26 -7.83 -12.94 18.90
C THR A 26 -7.17 -13.73 20.02
N PRO A 27 -7.93 -14.19 21.04
CA PRO A 27 -7.38 -14.96 22.17
C PRO A 27 -6.68 -16.28 21.79
N GLN A 28 -6.82 -16.72 20.53
CA GLN A 28 -6.30 -17.99 20.01
C GLN A 28 -4.89 -17.87 19.40
N ASP A 29 -4.31 -16.67 19.33
CA ASP A 29 -2.96 -16.49 18.80
C ASP A 29 -1.91 -17.05 19.79
N LYS A 30 -1.20 -18.12 19.39
CA LYS A 30 -0.11 -18.73 20.17
C LYS A 30 0.95 -17.67 20.55
N PRO A 31 1.61 -17.75 21.72
CA PRO A 31 2.61 -16.77 22.16
C PRO A 31 3.74 -16.49 21.15
N GLY A 32 4.14 -17.49 20.36
CA GLY A 32 5.11 -17.34 19.26
C GLY A 32 4.55 -16.61 18.03
N ALA A 33 3.27 -16.77 17.71
CA ALA A 33 2.60 -16.02 16.63
C ALA A 33 2.37 -14.55 17.00
N VAL A 34 2.12 -14.26 18.28
CA VAL A 34 2.04 -12.89 18.83
C VAL A 34 3.41 -12.20 18.73
N LYS A 35 4.52 -12.88 19.07
CA LYS A 35 5.87 -12.37 18.83
C LYS A 35 6.07 -12.03 17.34
N ASN A 36 5.75 -12.93 16.42
CA ASN A 36 5.94 -12.67 14.98
C ASN A 36 5.02 -11.55 14.44
N LYS A 37 3.77 -11.42 14.91
CA LYS A 37 2.88 -10.31 14.54
C LYS A 37 3.31 -8.95 15.11
N ILE A 38 4.07 -8.93 16.22
CA ILE A 38 4.66 -7.71 16.79
C ILE A 38 5.83 -7.18 15.94
N TYR A 39 6.45 -8.02 15.09
CA TYR A 39 7.67 -7.73 14.33
C TYR A 39 7.48 -7.51 12.81
N PHE A 40 6.27 -7.19 12.32
CA PHE A 40 6.16 -6.64 10.96
C PHE A 40 6.47 -5.14 10.99
N ALA A 41 7.76 -4.81 11.02
CA ALA A 41 8.19 -3.47 10.70
C ALA A 41 7.83 -3.22 9.23
N THR A 42 6.75 -2.47 8.99
CA THR A 42 6.52 -1.89 7.67
C THR A 42 7.49 -0.71 7.59
N ASP A 43 8.70 -0.95 7.07
CA ASP A 43 9.66 0.13 6.90
C ASP A 43 9.25 1.04 5.72
N GLY A 44 9.77 2.27 5.72
CA GLY A 44 9.41 3.25 4.71
C GLY A 44 9.77 2.80 3.29
N ASP A 45 10.85 2.05 3.12
CA ASP A 45 11.31 1.59 1.81
C ASP A 45 10.39 0.53 1.23
N ALA A 46 9.89 -0.40 2.05
CA ALA A 46 8.89 -1.40 1.67
C ALA A 46 7.58 -0.73 1.23
N VAL A 47 7.11 0.29 1.98
CA VAL A 47 5.90 1.06 1.60
C VAL A 47 6.10 1.77 0.28
N LEU A 48 7.23 2.46 0.08
CA LEU A 48 7.53 3.14 -1.18
C LEU A 48 7.70 2.14 -2.34
N GLY A 49 8.35 1.00 -2.10
CA GLY A 49 8.53 -0.06 -3.09
C GLY A 49 7.19 -0.62 -3.57
N PHE A 50 6.29 -0.94 -2.65
CA PHE A 50 4.92 -1.35 -2.95
C PHE A 50 4.18 -0.30 -3.78
N LEU A 51 4.16 0.96 -3.35
CA LEU A 51 3.43 2.02 -4.05
C LEU A 51 4.01 2.31 -5.45
N LYS A 52 5.35 2.26 -5.59
CA LYS A 52 6.02 2.37 -6.89
C LYS A 52 5.66 1.20 -7.80
N LYS A 53 5.62 -0.03 -7.27
CA LYS A 53 5.16 -1.21 -8.00
C LYS A 53 3.71 -1.04 -8.47
N CYS A 54 2.78 -0.63 -7.60
CA CYS A 54 1.40 -0.32 -8.00
C CYS A 54 1.35 0.67 -9.17
N ARG A 55 2.15 1.74 -9.12
CA ARG A 55 2.21 2.73 -10.20
C ARG A 55 2.77 2.15 -11.50
N ILE A 56 3.83 1.34 -11.42
CA ILE A 56 4.42 0.66 -12.59
C ILE A 56 3.41 -0.30 -13.21
N ASP A 57 2.71 -1.09 -12.40
CA ASP A 57 1.70 -2.04 -12.86
C ASP A 57 0.56 -1.29 -13.58
N ILE A 58 0.08 -0.18 -13.01
CA ILE A 58 -0.92 0.70 -13.66
C ILE A 58 -0.45 1.16 -15.04
N LYS A 59 0.84 1.53 -15.18
CA LYS A 59 1.43 1.94 -16.46
C LYS A 59 1.60 0.76 -17.43
N LYS A 60 1.93 -0.43 -16.96
CA LYS A 60 2.08 -1.62 -17.82
C LYS A 60 0.73 -2.05 -18.40
N GLY A 61 -0.33 -2.02 -17.58
CA GLY A 61 -1.69 -2.27 -18.05
C GLY A 61 -2.17 -1.28 -19.13
N SER A 62 -1.51 -0.13 -19.31
CA SER A 62 -1.81 0.79 -20.41
C SER A 62 -0.99 0.55 -21.69
N LYS A 63 0.11 -0.21 -21.63
CA LYS A 63 1.03 -0.42 -22.76
C LYS A 63 0.66 -1.62 -23.64
N ASP A 64 0.29 -2.75 -23.03
CA ASP A 64 0.02 -3.99 -23.76
C ASP A 64 -1.47 -4.16 -24.12
N GLY A 65 -2.22 -3.05 -24.11
CA GLY A 65 -3.67 -3.04 -24.39
C GLY A 65 -4.55 -3.77 -23.37
N THR A 66 -3.95 -4.47 -22.41
CA THR A 66 -4.62 -5.27 -21.38
C THR A 66 -4.63 -4.50 -20.06
N PRO A 67 -5.65 -3.64 -19.82
CA PRO A 67 -5.73 -2.90 -18.57
C PRO A 67 -5.77 -3.84 -17.37
N LEU A 68 -5.10 -3.44 -16.30
CA LEU A 68 -5.29 -4.05 -14.98
C LEU A 68 -6.78 -4.17 -14.69
N SER A 69 -7.18 -5.35 -14.22
CA SER A 69 -8.56 -5.60 -13.82
C SER A 69 -8.97 -4.66 -12.70
N ILE A 70 -10.25 -4.28 -12.67
CA ILE A 70 -10.79 -3.41 -11.61
C ILE A 70 -10.57 -4.03 -10.23
N HIS A 71 -10.58 -5.37 -10.14
CA HIS A 71 -10.27 -6.11 -8.92
C HIS A 71 -8.88 -5.76 -8.35
N LYS A 72 -7.85 -5.67 -9.19
CA LYS A 72 -6.50 -5.28 -8.74
C LYS A 72 -6.46 -3.87 -8.17
N TYR A 73 -7.22 -2.93 -8.73
CA TYR A 73 -7.35 -1.58 -8.15
C TYR A 73 -8.00 -1.61 -6.76
N TYR A 74 -9.04 -2.43 -6.58
CA TYR A 74 -9.66 -2.61 -5.26
C TYR A 74 -8.70 -3.24 -4.24
N MET A 75 -7.90 -4.23 -4.65
CA MET A 75 -6.86 -4.81 -3.79
C MET A 75 -5.85 -3.74 -3.35
N PHE A 76 -5.28 -2.98 -4.30
CA PHE A 76 -4.35 -1.90 -3.98
C PHE A 76 -4.97 -0.87 -3.02
N MET A 77 -6.23 -0.48 -3.26
CA MET A 77 -6.94 0.41 -2.35
C MET A 77 -7.09 -0.16 -0.95
N ALA A 78 -7.45 -1.45 -0.83
CA ALA A 78 -7.62 -2.10 0.46
C ALA A 78 -6.30 -2.14 1.25
N ASP A 79 -5.20 -2.46 0.58
CA ASP A 79 -3.87 -2.48 1.20
C ASP A 79 -3.41 -1.09 1.62
N ILE A 80 -3.62 -0.07 0.79
CA ILE A 80 -3.28 1.32 1.14
C ILE A 80 -4.17 1.83 2.28
N LYS A 81 -5.47 1.48 2.31
CA LYS A 81 -6.38 1.83 3.41
C LYS A 81 -5.88 1.25 4.73
N LYS A 82 -5.52 -0.04 4.71
CA LYS A 82 -4.95 -0.73 5.85
C LYS A 82 -3.66 -0.06 6.37
N LEU A 83 -2.77 0.37 5.47
CA LEU A 83 -1.59 1.17 5.83
C LEU A 83 -1.97 2.51 6.49
N ALA A 84 -2.98 3.20 5.96
CA ALA A 84 -3.44 4.48 6.51
C ALA A 84 -4.11 4.34 7.89
N GLU A 85 -4.71 3.19 8.17
CA GLU A 85 -5.35 2.86 9.45
C GLU A 85 -4.34 2.33 10.49
N TYR A 86 -3.22 1.75 10.04
CA TYR A 86 -2.21 1.17 10.92
C TYR A 86 -1.72 2.13 12.01
N LYS A 87 -1.95 1.77 13.28
CA LYS A 87 -1.70 2.63 14.45
C LYS A 87 -0.29 3.21 14.51
N TRP A 88 0.73 2.40 14.22
CA TRP A 88 2.14 2.77 14.36
C TRP A 88 2.81 3.19 13.06
N PHE A 89 2.03 3.40 11.99
CA PHE A 89 2.52 3.77 10.65
C PHE A 89 3.58 4.88 10.67
N GLU A 90 3.27 6.00 11.34
CA GLU A 90 4.14 7.18 11.39
C GLU A 90 5.49 6.90 12.08
N VAL A 91 5.53 5.96 13.03
CA VAL A 91 6.76 5.61 13.75
C VAL A 91 7.61 4.65 12.93
N ASP A 92 6.96 3.71 12.24
CA ASP A 92 7.64 2.59 11.57
C ASP A 92 8.10 2.93 10.17
N THR A 93 7.38 3.84 9.50
CA THR A 93 7.70 4.26 8.13
C THR A 93 8.37 5.62 8.06
N GLU A 94 8.37 6.38 9.17
CA GLU A 94 8.76 7.80 9.24
C GLU A 94 7.92 8.74 8.36
N PHE A 95 6.91 8.23 7.65
CA PHE A 95 6.01 9.02 6.81
C PHE A 95 4.80 9.50 7.58
N SER A 96 4.29 10.67 7.20
CA SER A 96 3.09 11.23 7.82
C SER A 96 1.85 10.43 7.44
N ARG A 97 0.92 10.27 8.39
CA ARG A 97 -0.38 9.64 8.11
C ARG A 97 -1.17 10.44 7.09
N LYS A 98 -1.00 11.78 7.07
CA LYS A 98 -1.64 12.67 6.09
C LYS A 98 -1.23 12.31 4.67
N TRP A 99 0.03 11.93 4.43
CA TRP A 99 0.51 11.54 3.12
C TRP A 99 -0.10 10.23 2.61
N ILE A 100 -0.10 9.17 3.41
CA ILE A 100 -0.69 7.89 2.97
C ILE A 100 -2.21 8.02 2.74
N ILE A 101 -2.90 8.89 3.49
CA ILE A 101 -4.31 9.23 3.23
C ILE A 101 -4.47 9.95 1.88
N LYS A 102 -3.57 10.88 1.52
CA LYS A 102 -3.59 11.52 0.19
C LYS A 102 -3.39 10.48 -0.91
N VAL A 103 -2.43 9.57 -0.75
CA VAL A 103 -2.20 8.46 -1.68
C VAL A 103 -3.45 7.58 -1.82
N TYR A 104 -4.09 7.20 -0.71
CA TYR A 104 -5.34 6.43 -0.71
C TYR A 104 -6.45 7.14 -1.49
N LYS A 105 -6.65 8.45 -1.27
CA LYS A 105 -7.67 9.25 -1.96
C LYS A 105 -7.42 9.32 -3.47
N VAL A 106 -6.16 9.54 -3.88
CA VAL A 106 -5.77 9.58 -5.30
C VAL A 106 -6.02 8.23 -5.96
N MET A 107 -5.59 7.14 -5.33
CA MET A 107 -5.85 5.79 -5.81
C MET A 107 -7.35 5.49 -5.92
N GLY A 108 -8.14 5.89 -4.92
CA GLY A 108 -9.59 5.72 -4.95
C GLY A 108 -10.27 6.50 -6.07
N PHE A 109 -9.78 7.70 -6.38
CA PHE A 109 -10.26 8.47 -7.52
C PHE A 109 -9.92 7.78 -8.85
N MET A 110 -8.68 7.29 -9.01
CA MET A 110 -8.27 6.53 -10.19
C MET A 110 -9.11 5.27 -10.40
N THR A 111 -9.43 4.52 -9.33
CA THR A 111 -10.30 3.33 -9.41
C THR A 111 -11.70 3.68 -9.94
N ARG A 112 -12.29 4.78 -9.47
CA ARG A 112 -13.61 5.24 -9.96
C ARG A 112 -13.56 5.62 -11.44
N MET A 113 -12.55 6.39 -11.84
CA MET A 113 -12.37 6.77 -13.25
C MET A 113 -12.11 5.53 -14.12
N LYS A 114 -11.33 4.56 -13.64
CA LYS A 114 -11.09 3.31 -14.35
C LYS A 114 -12.38 2.52 -14.57
N LYS A 115 -13.23 2.39 -13.55
CA LYS A 115 -14.56 1.75 -13.67
C LYS A 115 -15.40 2.44 -14.73
N PHE A 116 -15.43 3.77 -14.73
CA PHE A 116 -16.15 4.56 -15.73
C PHE A 116 -15.63 4.30 -17.15
N ILE A 117 -14.31 4.36 -17.36
CA ILE A 117 -13.66 4.10 -18.66
C ILE A 117 -13.96 2.68 -19.17
N VAL A 118 -13.89 1.67 -18.28
CA VAL A 118 -14.21 0.28 -18.66
C VAL A 118 -15.66 0.15 -19.12
N ASN A 119 -16.60 0.78 -18.39
CA ASN A 119 -18.01 0.78 -18.78
C ASN A 119 -18.25 1.53 -20.10
N ALA A 120 -17.65 2.70 -20.29
CA ALA A 120 -17.77 3.45 -21.54
C ALA A 120 -17.24 2.66 -22.73
N ARG A 121 -16.12 1.94 -22.56
CA ARG A 121 -15.55 1.05 -23.59
C ARG A 121 -16.47 -0.10 -23.93
N ALA A 122 -17.02 -0.78 -22.93
CA ALA A 122 -17.95 -1.89 -23.14
C ALA A 122 -19.22 -1.48 -23.89
N ASN A 123 -19.62 -0.21 -23.75
CA ASN A 123 -20.81 0.36 -24.41
C ASN A 123 -20.51 1.14 -25.70
N GLY A 124 -19.27 1.14 -26.19
CA GLY A 124 -18.89 1.89 -27.42
C GLY A 124 -18.90 3.43 -27.28
N ARG A 125 -18.94 3.97 -26.06
CA ARG A 125 -19.11 5.41 -25.76
C ARG A 125 -17.81 6.16 -25.52
N MET A 126 -16.69 5.67 -26.04
CA MET A 126 -15.37 6.25 -25.75
C MET A 126 -15.13 7.61 -26.43
N SER A 127 -15.83 7.90 -27.53
CA SER A 127 -15.76 9.19 -28.23
C SER A 127 -16.54 10.31 -27.54
N GLU A 128 -17.39 9.99 -26.56
CA GLU A 128 -18.17 10.99 -25.82
C GLU A 128 -17.26 11.88 -24.96
N GLU A 129 -17.62 13.16 -24.86
CA GLU A 129 -16.89 14.16 -24.08
C GLU A 129 -16.64 13.71 -22.63
N LYS A 130 -17.65 13.12 -21.97
CA LYS A 130 -17.54 12.59 -20.61
C LYS A 130 -16.50 11.48 -20.47
N SER A 131 -16.36 10.64 -21.51
CA SER A 131 -15.37 9.55 -21.55
C SER A 131 -13.95 10.08 -21.73
N GLN A 132 -13.78 11.11 -22.57
CA GLN A 132 -12.51 11.80 -22.75
C GLN A 132 -12.11 12.57 -21.49
N GLU A 133 -13.06 13.25 -20.84
CA GLU A 133 -12.82 13.95 -19.57
C GLU A 133 -12.39 12.97 -18.46
N ALA A 134 -13.02 11.80 -18.37
CA ALA A 134 -12.65 10.76 -17.41
C ALA A 134 -11.23 10.22 -17.66
N LEU A 135 -10.84 10.01 -18.92
CA LEU A 135 -9.48 9.62 -19.30
C LEU A 135 -8.46 10.68 -18.89
N HIS A 136 -8.74 11.95 -19.17
CA HIS A 136 -7.88 13.06 -18.81
C HIS A 136 -7.70 13.18 -17.28
N LYS A 137 -8.81 13.15 -16.52
CA LYS A 137 -8.80 13.15 -15.05
C LYS A 137 -8.04 11.95 -14.48
N PHE A 138 -8.17 10.77 -15.09
CA PHE A 138 -7.38 9.60 -14.69
C PHE A 138 -5.88 9.84 -14.86
N SER A 139 -5.47 10.39 -16.02
CA SER A 139 -4.05 10.71 -16.29
C SER A 139 -3.49 11.71 -15.29
N GLN A 140 -4.23 12.79 -15.00
CA GLN A 140 -3.84 13.78 -13.99
C GLN A 140 -3.64 13.16 -12.60
N ALA A 141 -4.54 12.26 -12.20
CA ALA A 141 -4.44 11.57 -10.91
C ALA A 141 -3.25 10.60 -10.86
N TYR A 142 -2.94 9.91 -11.96
CA TYR A 142 -1.76 9.06 -12.09
C TYR A 142 -0.45 9.86 -11.95
N ASP A 143 -0.40 11.07 -12.51
CA ASP A 143 0.76 11.96 -12.36
C ASP A 143 0.86 12.55 -10.96
N MET A 144 -0.26 12.90 -10.34
CA MET A 144 -0.31 13.31 -8.94
C MET A 144 0.22 12.21 -8.02
N LEU A 145 -0.18 10.94 -8.25
CA LEU A 145 0.38 9.80 -7.54
C LEU A 145 1.91 9.76 -7.72
N GLY A 146 2.40 9.91 -8.95
CA GLY A 146 3.84 9.99 -9.22
C GLY A 146 4.57 11.07 -8.43
N LYS A 147 3.99 12.27 -8.30
CA LYS A 147 4.54 13.37 -7.50
C LYS A 147 4.58 13.03 -6.00
N LEU A 148 3.50 12.45 -5.45
CA LEU A 148 3.42 12.02 -4.05
C LEU A 148 4.46 10.95 -3.70
N LEU A 149 4.78 10.05 -4.63
CA LEU A 149 5.76 8.98 -4.40
C LEU A 149 7.22 9.43 -4.56
N LYS A 150 7.47 10.53 -5.30
CA LYS A 150 8.82 11.12 -5.41
C LYS A 150 9.24 11.87 -4.15
N LYS A 151 8.28 12.53 -3.48
CA LYS A 151 8.52 13.33 -2.28
C LYS A 151 7.52 12.94 -1.19
N PRO A 152 7.73 11.82 -0.49
CA PRO A 152 6.87 11.43 0.62
C PRO A 152 6.95 12.45 1.75
N GLU A 153 5.81 12.75 2.38
CA GLU A 153 5.75 13.66 3.52
C GLU A 153 6.26 12.90 4.75
N ARG A 154 7.32 13.41 5.39
CA ARG A 154 7.87 12.81 6.60
C ARG A 154 7.21 13.39 7.85
N VAL A 155 7.23 12.62 8.93
CA VAL A 155 6.79 13.08 10.26
C VAL A 155 7.78 14.11 10.77
N ASP A 156 7.27 15.20 11.37
CA ASP A 156 8.10 16.16 12.08
C ASP A 156 8.95 15.48 13.18
N ARG A 157 10.21 15.91 13.35
CA ARG A 157 11.17 15.27 14.26
C ARG A 157 10.70 15.28 15.73
N LYS A 158 10.07 16.36 16.19
CA LYS A 158 9.55 16.49 17.56
C LYS A 158 8.38 15.53 17.75
N LYS A 159 7.42 15.53 16.80
CA LYS A 159 6.29 14.59 16.80
C LYS A 159 6.75 13.13 16.74
N TYR A 160 7.71 12.82 15.87
CA TYR A 160 8.27 11.47 15.72
C TYR A 160 8.88 10.96 17.03
N SER A 161 9.67 11.79 17.71
CA SER A 161 10.28 11.45 19.00
C SER A 161 9.23 11.13 20.08
N GLN A 162 8.15 11.90 20.13
CA GLN A 162 7.04 11.65 21.05
C GLN A 162 6.35 10.32 20.73
N LEU A 163 6.00 10.08 19.46
CA LEU A 163 5.34 8.85 19.03
C LEU A 163 6.20 7.60 19.29
N LYS A 164 7.52 7.70 19.11
CA LYS A 164 8.47 6.61 19.40
C LYS A 164 8.46 6.23 20.88
N ARG A 165 8.43 7.22 21.78
CA ARG A 165 8.28 6.99 23.23
C ARG A 165 6.95 6.32 23.55
N THR A 166 5.85 6.81 22.97
CA THR A 166 4.51 6.24 23.16
C THR A 166 4.44 4.78 22.66
N LYS A 167 5.04 4.47 21.50
CA LYS A 167 5.13 3.09 20.99
C LYS A 167 5.89 2.18 21.94
N LYS A 168 7.06 2.62 22.42
CA LYS A 168 7.88 1.86 23.36
C LYS A 168 7.14 1.59 24.67
N GLN A 169 6.42 2.58 25.19
CA GLN A 169 5.61 2.41 26.40
C GLN A 169 4.49 1.40 26.18
N TRP A 170 3.73 1.54 25.10
CA TRP A 170 2.67 0.59 24.74
C TRP A 170 3.20 -0.84 24.59
N GLN A 171 4.37 -1.03 23.97
CA GLN A 171 5.00 -2.35 23.86
C GLN A 171 5.34 -2.96 25.22
N LYS A 172 5.88 -2.15 26.16
CA LYS A 172 6.15 -2.60 27.53
C LYS A 172 4.86 -3.03 28.25
N ASP A 173 3.80 -2.24 28.11
CA ASP A 173 2.53 -2.50 28.78
C ASP A 173 1.85 -3.76 28.22
N MET A 174 1.92 -3.97 26.90
CA MET A 174 1.45 -5.21 26.27
C MET A 174 2.21 -6.44 26.74
N LEU A 175 3.54 -6.36 26.86
CA LEU A 175 4.36 -7.46 27.37
C LEU A 175 4.04 -7.80 28.83
N LYS A 176 3.78 -6.80 29.68
CA LYS A 176 3.34 -7.04 31.07
C LYS A 176 2.00 -7.77 31.12
N LYS A 177 1.00 -7.35 30.32
CA LYS A 177 -0.31 -8.02 30.24
C LYS A 177 -0.21 -9.48 29.82
N LEU A 178 0.74 -9.81 28.94
CA LEU A 178 0.96 -11.19 28.48
C LEU A 178 1.66 -12.07 29.52
N LYS A 179 2.46 -11.50 30.42
CA LYS A 179 3.17 -12.25 31.48
C LYS A 179 2.35 -12.49 32.75
N MET A 180 1.27 -11.73 32.95
CA MET A 180 0.34 -11.90 34.07
C MET A 180 -0.77 -12.92 33.77
N ARG A 181 -0.72 -13.58 32.60
CA ARG A 181 -1.55 -14.70 32.20
C ARG A 181 -0.68 -15.95 32.14
#